data_AF-H3CKH7-F1
#
_entry.id   AF-H3CKH7-F1
#
_cell.length_a   1.000
_cell.length_b   1.000
_cell.length_c   1.000
_cell.angle_alpha   90.00
_cell.angle_beta   90.00
_cell.angle_gamma   90.00
#
_symmetry.space_group_name_H-M   'P 1'
#
loop_
_entity.id
_entity.type
_entity.pdbx_description
1 polymer ?
#
loop_
_entity_poly.entity_id
_entity_poly.type
_entity_poly.pdbx_seq_one_letter_code
_entity_poly.pdbx_strand_id
1 'polypeptide(L)'
;RDFRLILDQPDKCGPNGSAAPHLLIAVKSVAADFDKRQVVRGTWGREGVFGDALSIRTIFLLGVPKNRTGLPQWDRLLSSESRTFGDILLWDFDDTFFNLTLKETHFLKWVNRSCPGVSFIFKGDADVYVNVENILEMLRGQRSDADLFVGDIIVRAKPIRRRSSKYYVPESVYGAALYPAYA
;
A
#
# COMPACT_ATOMS: atom_id res chain seq x y z
N ARG A 1 -3.19 -16.88 7.54
CA ARG A 1 -4.62 -16.47 7.48
C ARG A 1 -4.84 -15.86 6.11
N ASP A 2 -5.90 -16.27 5.43
CA ASP A 2 -6.24 -15.76 4.10
C ASP A 2 -7.61 -15.09 4.21
N PHE A 3 -7.67 -13.80 3.90
CA PHE A 3 -8.88 -13.01 3.97
C PHE A 3 -9.39 -12.73 2.56
N ARG A 4 -10.71 -12.82 2.40
CA ARG A 4 -11.37 -12.57 1.11
C ARG A 4 -11.14 -11.12 0.66
N LEU A 5 -10.81 -10.95 -0.61
CA LEU A 5 -10.80 -9.66 -1.28
C LEU A 5 -12.23 -9.30 -1.69
N ILE A 6 -12.79 -8.24 -1.09
CA ILE A 6 -14.17 -7.76 -1.28
C ILE A 6 -14.26 -6.87 -2.51
N LEU A 7 -13.34 -5.92 -2.64
CA LEU A 7 -13.20 -5.04 -3.80
C LEU A 7 -11.85 -5.33 -4.45
N ASP A 8 -11.87 -5.74 -5.72
CA ASP A 8 -10.69 -6.06 -6.51
C ASP A 8 -10.61 -5.11 -7.72
N GLN A 9 -9.40 -4.93 -8.26
CA GLN A 9 -9.12 -4.15 -9.48
C GLN A 9 -8.28 -5.03 -10.44
N PRO A 10 -8.85 -6.12 -10.98
CA PRO A 10 -8.08 -7.12 -11.72
C PRO A 10 -7.37 -6.54 -12.95
N ASP A 11 -7.94 -5.52 -13.58
CA ASP A 11 -7.40 -4.88 -14.79
C ASP A 11 -6.44 -3.72 -14.50
N LYS A 12 -6.12 -3.44 -13.22
CA LYS A 12 -5.36 -2.26 -12.81
C LYS A 12 -3.95 -2.22 -13.40
N CYS A 13 -3.33 -3.39 -13.52
CA CYS A 13 -2.01 -3.53 -14.13
C CYS A 13 -2.06 -3.87 -15.62
N GLY A 14 -3.21 -3.60 -16.25
CA GLY A 14 -3.46 -3.81 -17.66
C GLY A 14 -4.37 -5.02 -17.92
N PRO A 15 -5.43 -4.90 -18.75
CA PRO A 15 -6.16 -6.07 -19.24
C PRO A 15 -5.21 -6.97 -20.05
N ASN A 16 -5.48 -8.28 -20.04
CA ASN A 16 -4.77 -9.34 -20.77
C ASN A 16 -4.17 -8.87 -22.12
N GLY A 17 -2.89 -8.44 -22.11
CA GLY A 17 -2.16 -8.01 -23.30
C GLY A 17 -1.61 -6.57 -23.28
N SER A 18 -1.91 -5.74 -22.27
CA SER A 18 -1.28 -4.42 -22.10
C SER A 18 -0.02 -4.50 -21.23
N ALA A 19 0.93 -3.58 -21.46
CA ALA A 19 2.19 -3.55 -20.73
C ALA A 19 1.95 -3.23 -19.24
N ALA A 20 2.56 -4.03 -18.36
CA ALA A 20 2.52 -3.82 -16.93
C ALA A 20 3.08 -2.43 -16.55
N PRO A 21 2.62 -1.82 -15.44
CA PRO A 21 3.12 -0.53 -15.01
C PRO A 21 4.61 -0.59 -14.67
N HIS A 22 5.33 0.47 -14.99
CA HIS A 22 6.70 0.62 -14.55
C HIS A 22 6.76 0.87 -13.03
N LEU A 23 5.87 1.72 -12.52
CA LEU A 23 5.74 1.99 -11.08
C LEU A 23 4.31 1.75 -10.61
N LEU A 24 4.15 0.88 -9.61
CA LEU A 24 2.91 0.75 -8.85
C LEU A 24 3.04 1.50 -7.52
N ILE A 25 2.23 2.53 -7.33
CA ILE A 25 2.11 3.28 -6.08
C ILE A 25 1.05 2.61 -5.22
N ALA A 26 1.46 1.97 -4.14
CA ALA A 26 0.57 1.31 -3.19
C ALA A 26 0.46 2.11 -1.89
N VAL A 27 -0.73 2.64 -1.63
CA VAL A 27 -0.96 3.58 -0.51
C VAL A 27 -1.84 2.92 0.56
N LYS A 28 -1.30 2.79 1.78
CA LYS A 28 -2.09 2.36 2.93
C LYS A 28 -3.09 3.47 3.29
N SER A 29 -4.37 3.11 3.36
CA SER A 29 -5.46 4.02 3.72
C SER A 29 -6.49 3.28 4.58
N VAL A 30 -7.37 4.02 5.26
CA VAL A 30 -8.56 3.47 5.92
C VAL A 30 -9.84 3.98 5.26
N ALA A 31 -10.99 3.35 5.54
CA ALA A 31 -12.29 3.72 4.95
C ALA A 31 -12.60 5.23 5.07
N ALA A 32 -12.33 5.81 6.23
CA ALA A 32 -12.60 7.23 6.52
C ALA A 32 -11.70 8.22 5.77
N ASP A 33 -10.55 7.79 5.24
CA ASP A 33 -9.54 8.68 4.61
C ASP A 33 -9.90 9.04 3.15
N PHE A 34 -11.18 9.28 2.84
CA PHE A 34 -11.62 9.64 1.48
C PHE A 34 -10.89 10.87 0.96
N ASP A 35 -10.85 11.94 1.75
CA ASP A 35 -10.22 13.20 1.35
C ASP A 35 -8.72 13.04 1.11
N LYS A 36 -8.02 12.24 1.94
CA LYS A 36 -6.59 11.95 1.73
C LYS A 36 -6.38 11.21 0.42
N ARG A 37 -7.21 10.21 0.11
CA ARG A 37 -7.14 9.52 -1.19
C ARG A 37 -7.37 10.48 -2.36
N GLN A 38 -8.31 11.42 -2.24
CA GLN A 38 -8.50 12.45 -3.27
C GLN A 38 -7.27 13.35 -3.43
N VAL A 39 -6.63 13.78 -2.34
CA VAL A 39 -5.38 14.56 -2.39
C VAL A 39 -4.28 13.76 -3.07
N VAL A 40 -4.11 12.48 -2.70
CA VAL A 40 -3.12 11.60 -3.35
C VAL A 40 -3.40 11.50 -4.85
N ARG A 41 -4.63 11.20 -5.28
CA ARG A 41 -5.01 11.13 -6.71
C ARG A 41 -4.74 12.43 -7.46
N GLY A 42 -5.03 13.57 -6.83
CA GLY A 42 -4.85 14.90 -7.41
C GLY A 42 -3.41 15.42 -7.38
N THR A 43 -2.49 14.71 -6.70
CA THR A 43 -1.10 15.14 -6.52
C THR A 43 -0.12 14.03 -6.89
N TRP A 44 0.56 13.42 -5.92
CA TRP A 44 1.68 12.50 -6.13
C TRP A 44 1.25 11.07 -6.48
N GLY A 45 0.00 10.70 -6.30
CA GLY A 45 -0.55 9.41 -6.74
C GLY A 45 -1.22 9.48 -8.11
N ARG A 46 -0.96 10.53 -8.90
CA ARG A 46 -1.57 10.71 -10.22
C ARG A 46 -1.14 9.60 -11.17
N GLU A 47 -2.11 8.89 -11.73
CA GLU A 47 -1.86 7.89 -12.77
C GLU A 47 -1.58 8.52 -14.12
N GLY A 48 -0.86 7.79 -14.95
CA GLY A 48 -0.59 8.21 -16.32
C GLY A 48 0.74 7.67 -16.84
N VAL A 49 1.16 8.25 -17.95
CA VAL A 49 2.45 7.99 -18.57
C VAL A 49 3.32 9.21 -18.35
N PHE A 50 4.53 8.99 -17.82
CA PHE A 50 5.47 10.05 -17.44
C PHE A 50 6.81 9.83 -18.12
N GLY A 51 7.52 10.93 -18.45
CA GLY A 51 8.86 10.88 -19.03
C GLY A 51 8.96 9.97 -20.25
N ASP A 52 9.91 9.02 -20.20
CA ASP A 52 10.27 8.06 -21.25
C ASP A 52 9.21 6.95 -21.44
N ALA A 53 7.93 7.31 -21.51
CA ALA A 53 6.78 6.40 -21.60
C ALA A 53 6.62 5.45 -20.38
N LEU A 54 7.02 5.89 -19.18
CA LEU A 54 6.88 5.11 -17.96
C LEU A 54 5.44 5.18 -17.43
N SER A 55 4.75 4.03 -17.43
CA SER A 55 3.38 3.89 -16.93
C SER A 55 3.36 3.82 -15.40
N ILE A 56 2.53 4.65 -14.77
CA ILE A 56 2.31 4.70 -13.32
C ILE A 56 0.86 4.38 -13.00
N ARG A 57 0.65 3.50 -12.03
CA ARG A 57 -0.66 3.14 -11.48
C ARG A 57 -0.68 3.29 -9.98
N THR A 58 -1.84 3.65 -9.42
CA THR A 58 -2.01 3.85 -7.99
C THR A 58 -3.09 2.92 -7.46
N ILE A 59 -2.86 2.33 -6.30
CA ILE A 59 -3.86 1.55 -5.57
C ILE A 59 -3.87 1.94 -4.10
N PHE A 60 -5.06 1.93 -3.51
CA PHE A 60 -5.29 2.13 -2.09
C PHE A 60 -5.59 0.79 -1.42
N LEU A 61 -4.85 0.50 -0.36
CA LEU A 61 -4.95 -0.74 0.40
C LEU A 61 -5.80 -0.52 1.65
N LEU A 62 -6.96 -1.17 1.73
CA LEU A 62 -7.93 -1.02 2.80
C LEU A 62 -8.31 -2.36 3.44
N GLY A 63 -8.65 -2.32 4.73
CA GLY A 63 -9.43 -3.34 5.42
C GLY A 63 -10.80 -2.80 5.80
N VAL A 64 -11.64 -3.66 6.37
CA VAL A 64 -12.97 -3.30 6.87
C VAL A 64 -12.81 -2.40 8.10
N PRO A 65 -13.53 -1.27 8.23
CA PRO A 65 -13.41 -0.41 9.40
C PRO A 65 -13.84 -1.16 10.66
N LYS A 66 -13.00 -1.14 11.71
CA LYS A 66 -13.31 -1.76 13.00
C LYS A 66 -14.56 -1.15 13.65
N ASN A 67 -14.65 0.18 13.66
CA ASN A 67 -15.77 0.91 14.22
C ASN A 67 -16.85 1.21 13.16
N ARG A 68 -17.60 0.18 12.77
CA ARG A 68 -18.63 0.30 11.73
C ARG A 68 -19.81 1.20 12.13
N THR A 69 -20.11 1.29 13.43
CA THR A 69 -21.19 2.17 13.94
C THR A 69 -20.81 3.65 13.86
N GLY A 70 -19.54 3.97 14.07
CA GLY A 70 -19.00 5.33 13.92
C GLY A 70 -18.79 5.78 12.47
N LEU A 71 -18.90 4.86 11.50
CA LEU A 71 -18.76 5.14 10.08
C LEU A 71 -19.92 4.50 9.29
N PRO A 72 -21.16 5.01 9.46
CA PRO A 72 -22.31 4.44 8.79
C PRO A 72 -22.15 4.51 7.26
N GLN A 73 -22.66 3.51 6.55
CA GLN A 73 -22.63 3.42 5.08
C GLN A 73 -21.23 3.37 4.45
N TRP A 74 -20.19 3.10 5.24
CA TRP A 74 -18.81 2.99 4.75
C TRP A 74 -18.68 2.05 3.54
N ASP A 75 -19.46 0.96 3.51
CA ASP A 75 -19.49 -0.05 2.47
C ASP A 75 -20.02 0.51 1.15
N ARG A 76 -21.12 1.27 1.20
CA ARG A 76 -21.73 1.92 0.03
C ARG A 76 -20.83 3.03 -0.51
N LEU A 77 -20.25 3.83 0.38
CA LEU A 77 -19.35 4.92 0.01
C LEU A 77 -18.05 4.38 -0.64
N LEU A 78 -17.40 3.38 -0.03
CA LEU A 78 -16.22 2.74 -0.62
C LEU A 78 -16.55 2.02 -1.93
N SER A 79 -17.70 1.36 -2.02
CA SER A 79 -18.11 0.71 -3.28
C SER A 79 -18.36 1.75 -4.38
N SER A 80 -18.94 2.90 -4.05
CA SER A 80 -19.11 3.99 -5.01
C SER A 80 -17.77 4.57 -5.44
N GLU A 81 -16.87 4.87 -4.50
CA GLU A 81 -15.53 5.37 -4.79
C GLU A 81 -14.74 4.38 -5.65
N SER A 82 -14.76 3.09 -5.29
CA SER A 82 -14.09 2.03 -6.03
C SER A 82 -14.60 1.92 -7.47
N ARG A 83 -15.92 2.04 -7.70
CA ARG A 83 -16.48 2.08 -9.06
C ARG A 83 -16.07 3.33 -9.85
N THR A 84 -15.94 4.47 -9.18
CA THR A 84 -15.57 5.73 -9.84
C THR A 84 -14.09 5.78 -10.22
N PHE A 85 -13.20 5.30 -9.35
CA PHE A 85 -11.75 5.49 -9.51
C PHE A 85 -10.99 4.20 -9.88
N GLY A 86 -11.56 3.02 -9.63
CA GLY A 86 -10.94 1.74 -10.00
C GLY A 86 -9.59 1.50 -9.35
N ASP A 87 -9.39 1.96 -8.11
CA ASP A 87 -8.09 1.97 -7.43
C ASP A 87 -8.14 1.50 -5.98
N ILE A 88 -9.23 0.85 -5.55
CA ILE A 88 -9.39 0.37 -4.18
C ILE A 88 -9.29 -1.15 -4.13
N LEU A 89 -8.37 -1.65 -3.29
CA LEU A 89 -8.36 -3.02 -2.80
C LEU A 89 -8.87 -3.06 -1.37
N LEU A 90 -9.93 -3.84 -1.13
CA LEU A 90 -10.55 -3.97 0.18
C LEU A 90 -10.58 -5.44 0.63
N TRP A 91 -9.91 -5.78 1.72
CA TRP A 91 -9.94 -7.13 2.29
C TRP A 91 -10.84 -7.25 3.52
N ASP A 92 -11.37 -8.45 3.74
CA ASP A 92 -12.30 -8.80 4.81
C ASP A 92 -11.62 -9.02 6.18
N PHE A 93 -10.79 -8.08 6.62
CA PHE A 93 -10.23 -8.04 7.98
C PHE A 93 -10.40 -6.65 8.61
N ASP A 94 -10.50 -6.58 9.93
CA ASP A 94 -10.59 -5.30 10.64
C ASP A 94 -9.31 -4.46 10.43
N ASP A 95 -9.45 -3.28 9.85
CA ASP A 95 -8.37 -2.35 9.59
C ASP A 95 -7.93 -1.69 10.90
N THR A 96 -6.83 -2.19 11.45
CA THR A 96 -6.26 -1.72 12.71
C THR A 96 -4.75 -1.65 12.60
N PHE A 97 -4.13 -0.86 13.47
CA PHE A 97 -2.68 -0.69 13.50
C PHE A 97 -1.93 -2.04 13.58
N PHE A 98 -2.38 -2.99 14.39
CA PHE A 98 -1.74 -4.30 14.51
C PHE A 98 -2.03 -5.26 13.34
N ASN A 99 -3.03 -4.96 12.51
CA ASN A 99 -3.36 -5.72 11.31
C ASN A 99 -2.67 -5.16 10.05
N LEU A 100 -1.78 -4.17 10.16
CA LEU A 100 -1.04 -3.65 8.99
C LEU A 100 -0.19 -4.73 8.30
N THR A 101 0.32 -5.73 9.02
CA THR A 101 1.01 -6.88 8.42
C THR A 101 0.07 -7.75 7.58
N LEU A 102 -1.23 -7.81 7.91
CA LEU A 102 -2.21 -8.48 7.06
C LEU A 102 -2.38 -7.71 5.76
N LYS A 103 -2.49 -6.38 5.82
CA LYS A 103 -2.55 -5.52 4.64
C LYS A 103 -1.36 -5.75 3.71
N GLU A 104 -0.16 -5.84 4.29
CA GLU A 104 1.06 -6.09 3.52
C GLU A 104 1.07 -7.45 2.83
N THR A 105 0.83 -8.52 3.60
CA THR A 105 0.90 -9.88 3.05
C THR A 105 -0.17 -10.12 1.99
N HIS A 106 -1.34 -9.48 2.08
CA HIS A 106 -2.38 -9.59 1.08
C HIS A 106 -2.09 -8.74 -0.16
N PHE A 107 -1.51 -7.55 0.01
CA PHE A 107 -1.04 -6.74 -1.10
C PHE A 107 0.02 -7.48 -1.93
N LEU A 108 1.04 -8.05 -1.30
CA LEU A 108 2.09 -8.80 -2.00
C LEU A 108 1.52 -10.01 -2.77
N LYS A 109 0.57 -10.74 -2.17
CA LYS A 109 -0.16 -11.82 -2.87
C LYS A 109 -0.93 -11.30 -4.09
N TRP A 110 -1.59 -10.16 -3.95
CA TRP A 110 -2.35 -9.55 -5.04
C TRP A 110 -1.42 -9.11 -6.18
N VAL A 111 -0.28 -8.48 -5.89
CA VAL A 111 0.72 -8.11 -6.91
C VAL A 111 1.20 -9.34 -7.68
N ASN A 112 1.56 -10.41 -6.97
CA ASN A 112 2.04 -11.63 -7.62
C ASN A 112 1.00 -12.26 -8.57
N ARG A 113 -0.30 -12.09 -8.28
CA ARG A 113 -1.39 -12.64 -9.08
C ARG A 113 -1.84 -11.70 -10.21
N SER A 114 -2.00 -10.43 -9.90
CA SER A 114 -2.71 -9.43 -10.72
C SER A 114 -1.77 -8.42 -11.38
N CYS A 115 -0.50 -8.37 -10.97
CA CYS A 115 0.49 -7.42 -11.46
C CYS A 115 1.89 -8.04 -11.62
N PRO A 116 2.05 -9.25 -12.19
CA PRO A 116 3.33 -9.97 -12.17
C PRO A 116 4.46 -9.29 -12.97
N GLY A 117 4.13 -8.38 -13.90
CA GLY A 117 5.11 -7.67 -14.72
C GLY A 117 5.51 -6.29 -14.21
N VAL A 118 5.06 -5.88 -13.01
CA VAL A 118 5.41 -4.56 -12.46
C VAL A 118 6.92 -4.44 -12.28
N SER A 119 7.51 -3.31 -12.71
CA SER A 119 8.97 -3.12 -12.58
C SER A 119 9.38 -2.71 -11.17
N PHE A 120 8.66 -1.75 -10.57
CA PHE A 120 8.93 -1.23 -9.24
C PHE A 120 7.64 -0.95 -8.47
N ILE A 121 7.73 -1.03 -7.14
CA ILE A 121 6.62 -0.72 -6.23
C ILE A 121 7.08 0.36 -5.27
N PHE A 122 6.36 1.48 -5.23
CA PHE A 122 6.45 2.41 -4.11
C PHE A 122 5.34 2.10 -3.13
N LYS A 123 5.66 1.96 -1.85
CA LYS A 123 4.67 1.76 -0.80
C LYS A 123 4.76 2.88 0.23
N GLY A 124 3.62 3.50 0.54
CA GLY A 124 3.54 4.62 1.48
C GLY A 124 2.25 4.67 2.28
N ASP A 125 2.14 5.67 3.15
CA ASP A 125 0.90 6.03 3.84
C ASP A 125 0.18 7.18 3.11
N ALA A 126 -1.11 7.37 3.37
CA ALA A 126 -1.89 8.45 2.75
C ALA A 126 -1.62 9.84 3.33
N ASP A 127 -0.80 9.96 4.38
CA ASP A 127 -0.47 11.20 5.10
C ASP A 127 0.96 11.70 4.84
N VAL A 128 1.61 11.23 3.77
CA VAL A 128 2.91 11.72 3.31
C VAL A 128 2.80 12.49 1.98
N TYR A 129 3.85 13.23 1.65
CA TYR A 129 4.08 13.75 0.32
C TYR A 129 5.21 12.97 -0.35
N VAL A 130 5.07 12.69 -1.64
CA VAL A 130 6.05 11.95 -2.43
C VAL A 130 6.40 12.76 -3.66
N ASN A 131 7.70 13.01 -3.88
CA ASN A 131 8.17 13.55 -5.14
C ASN A 131 8.41 12.39 -6.12
N VAL A 132 7.40 12.09 -6.94
CA VAL A 132 7.45 10.97 -7.89
C VAL A 132 8.53 11.16 -8.96
N GLU A 133 8.77 12.39 -9.41
CA GLU A 133 9.82 12.66 -10.41
C GLU A 133 11.20 12.26 -9.90
N ASN A 134 11.51 12.57 -8.64
CA ASN A 134 12.75 12.13 -7.99
C ASN A 134 12.83 10.60 -7.84
N ILE A 135 11.72 9.91 -7.57
CA ILE A 135 11.69 8.44 -7.55
C ILE A 135 12.01 7.89 -8.94
N LEU A 136 11.36 8.41 -9.99
CA LEU A 136 11.61 7.96 -11.36
C LEU A 136 13.07 8.19 -11.76
N GLU A 137 13.66 9.32 -11.37
CA GLU A 137 15.07 9.61 -11.61
C GLU A 137 15.99 8.62 -10.88
N MET A 138 15.73 8.31 -9.61
CA MET A 138 16.49 7.31 -8.85
C MET A 138 16.40 5.91 -9.47
N LEU A 139 15.25 5.57 -10.05
CA LEU A 139 15.01 4.29 -10.71
C LEU A 139 15.62 4.22 -12.12
N ARG A 140 16.07 5.32 -12.72
CA ARG A 140 16.73 5.30 -14.04
C ARG A 140 17.99 4.43 -13.98
N GLY A 141 18.08 3.48 -14.90
CA GLY A 141 19.20 2.54 -15.00
C GLY A 141 19.18 1.41 -13.96
N GLN A 142 18.22 1.40 -13.04
CA GLN A 142 18.01 0.26 -12.15
C GLN A 142 17.38 -0.90 -12.91
N ARG A 143 17.80 -2.12 -12.59
CA ARG A 143 17.20 -3.32 -13.14
C ARG A 143 16.04 -3.77 -12.26
N SER A 144 14.89 -4.04 -12.86
CA SER A 144 13.70 -4.52 -12.14
C SER A 144 13.81 -5.96 -11.63
N ASP A 145 14.79 -6.73 -12.13
CA ASP A 145 15.09 -8.09 -11.68
C ASP A 145 16.17 -8.16 -10.58
N ALA A 146 16.66 -7.00 -10.11
CA ALA A 146 17.59 -6.90 -8.99
C ALA A 146 16.86 -6.72 -7.66
N ASP A 147 17.52 -7.10 -6.55
CA ASP A 147 16.98 -6.99 -5.19
C ASP A 147 17.05 -5.53 -4.66
N LEU A 148 16.25 -4.64 -5.24
CA LEU A 148 16.15 -3.24 -4.80
C LEU A 148 15.12 -3.09 -3.67
N PHE A 149 15.60 -2.75 -2.47
CA PHE A 149 14.75 -2.33 -1.35
C PHE A 149 15.40 -1.12 -0.67
N VAL A 150 14.76 0.04 -0.79
CA VAL A 150 15.30 1.33 -0.31
C VAL A 150 14.27 2.09 0.50
N GLY A 151 14.74 2.88 1.46
CA GLY A 151 13.94 3.69 2.37
C GLY A 151 14.79 4.25 3.51
N ASP A 152 14.16 4.73 4.56
CA ASP A 152 14.83 5.12 5.80
C ASP A 152 15.16 3.86 6.63
N ILE A 153 16.29 3.23 6.35
CA ILE A 153 16.64 1.94 6.95
C ILE A 153 17.13 2.11 8.38
N ILE A 154 16.34 1.58 9.32
CA ILE A 154 16.69 1.52 10.73
C ILE A 154 17.37 0.18 11.02
N VAL A 155 18.60 0.22 11.51
CA VAL A 155 19.36 -0.95 11.96
C VAL A 155 19.43 -1.02 13.47
N ARG A 156 19.44 -2.24 14.02
CA ARG A 156 19.58 -2.51 15.46
C ARG A 156 18.52 -1.82 16.34
N ALA A 157 17.30 -1.64 15.81
CA ALA A 157 16.18 -1.13 16.58
C ALA A 157 15.81 -2.10 17.73
N LYS A 158 15.35 -1.56 18.87
CA LYS A 158 14.88 -2.36 20.00
C LYS A 158 13.35 -2.35 20.06
N PRO A 159 12.70 -3.48 20.38
CA PRO A 159 11.27 -3.50 20.68
C PRO A 159 10.94 -2.52 21.82
N ILE A 160 9.93 -1.67 21.62
CA ILE A 160 9.54 -0.71 22.65
C ILE A 160 8.75 -1.46 23.74
N ARG A 161 9.30 -1.48 24.96
CA ARG A 161 8.69 -2.17 26.12
C ARG A 161 7.83 -1.27 27.01
N ARG A 162 7.72 0.02 26.66
CA ARG A 162 6.88 0.98 27.39
C ARG A 162 5.42 0.84 26.96
N ARG A 163 4.55 0.41 27.88
CA ARG A 163 3.10 0.15 27.63
C ARG A 163 2.30 1.33 27.09
N SER A 164 2.71 2.56 27.37
CA SER A 164 2.04 3.76 26.84
C SER A 164 2.39 4.08 25.39
N SER A 165 3.35 3.36 24.78
CA SER A 165 3.71 3.56 23.38
C SER A 165 2.71 2.88 22.46
N LYS A 166 2.37 3.55 21.35
CA LYS A 166 1.63 2.95 20.22
C LYS A 166 2.31 1.69 19.68
N TYR A 167 3.64 1.65 19.74
CA TYR A 167 4.49 0.57 19.23
C TYR A 167 4.94 -0.40 20.33
N TYR A 168 4.21 -0.46 21.46
CA TYR A 168 4.53 -1.38 22.54
C TYR A 168 4.45 -2.84 22.07
N VAL A 169 5.52 -3.60 22.34
CA VAL A 169 5.57 -5.04 22.10
C VAL A 169 5.98 -5.75 23.39
N PRO A 170 5.14 -6.65 23.95
CA PRO A 170 5.51 -7.47 25.10
C PRO A 170 6.66 -8.44 24.77
N GLU A 171 7.47 -8.78 25.77
CA GLU A 171 8.54 -9.77 25.63
C GLU A 171 8.01 -11.17 25.29
N SER A 172 6.84 -11.52 25.83
CA SER A 172 6.15 -12.78 25.49
C SER A 172 5.70 -12.89 24.03
N VAL A 173 5.57 -11.77 23.32
CA VAL A 173 5.21 -11.73 21.89
C VAL A 173 6.47 -11.74 21.01
N TYR A 174 7.51 -11.04 21.43
CA TYR A 174 8.77 -10.96 20.71
C TYR A 174 9.94 -10.98 21.70
N GLY A 175 10.60 -12.15 21.80
CA GLY A 175 11.66 -12.39 22.79
C GLY A 175 13.05 -11.92 22.36
N ALA A 176 13.26 -11.59 21.08
CA ALA A 176 14.56 -11.11 20.63
C ALA A 176 14.83 -9.67 21.09
N ALA A 177 16.10 -9.37 21.34
CA ALA A 177 16.53 -8.07 21.87
C ALA A 177 16.49 -6.95 20.83
N LEU A 178 16.65 -7.29 19.55
CA LEU A 178 16.74 -6.36 18.42
C LEU A 178 15.80 -6.82 17.30
N TYR A 179 15.21 -5.87 16.60
CA TYR A 179 14.57 -6.11 15.32
C TYR A 179 15.62 -6.28 14.22
N PRO A 180 15.30 -7.04 13.14
CA PRO A 180 16.08 -6.99 11.90
C PRO A 180 16.07 -5.57 11.32
N ALA A 181 16.93 -5.32 10.32
CA ALA A 181 16.87 -4.06 9.57
C ALA A 181 15.52 -3.93 8.85
N TYR A 182 14.93 -2.74 8.86
CA TYR A 182 13.66 -2.45 8.18
C TYR A 182 13.60 -0.99 7.73
N ALA A 183 12.70 -0.71 6.78
CA ALA A 183 12.25 0.63 6.38
C ALA A 183 10.82 0.87 6.87
#